data_AF-A0A9D1PNY2-F1
#
_entry.id   AF-A0A9D1PNY2-F1
#
_cell.length_a   1.000
_cell.length_b   1.000
_cell.length_c   1.000
_cell.angle_alpha   90.00
_cell.angle_beta   90.00
_cell.angle_gamma   90.00
#
_symmetry.space_group_name_H-M   'P 1'
#
loop_
_entity.id
_entity.type
_entity.pdbx_description
1 polymer ?
#
loop_
_entity_poly.entity_id
_entity_poly.type
_entity_poly.pdbx_seq_one_letter_code
_entity_poly.pdbx_strand_id
1 'polypeptide(L)'
;KEYKNAFIFLKQWNTLHKQVPKVFYSYLLLDIHEGIKAYIWQILRERKVKDNITVSKFGESISKKPSETTIIKQSRTYKDIAKRLEPLGQDNPVMEKFLLELTEHLLYMYVPLDFNNEVESIVETLMFIGQELYLGEKEPMHNGKVKKYIKQVMEAERLYAELFLH
;
A
#
# COMPACT_ATOMS: atom_id res chain seq x y z
N LYS A 1 7.33 1.16 -18.75
CA LYS A 1 6.49 1.74 -19.83
C LYS A 1 5.23 0.89 -20.12
N GLU A 2 5.37 -0.42 -20.29
CA GLU A 2 4.23 -1.32 -20.59
C GLU A 2 3.18 -1.37 -19.47
N TYR A 3 3.60 -1.53 -18.20
CA TYR A 3 2.69 -1.55 -17.05
C TYR A 3 1.90 -0.25 -16.87
N LYS A 4 2.48 0.90 -17.24
CA LYS A 4 1.81 2.21 -17.16
C LYS A 4 0.66 2.31 -18.16
N ASN A 5 0.88 1.86 -19.40
CA ASN A 5 -0.17 1.83 -20.41
C ASN A 5 -1.30 0.86 -19.99
N ALA A 6 -0.94 -0.31 -19.46
CA ALA A 6 -1.91 -1.25 -18.90
C ALA A 6 -2.72 -0.62 -17.76
N PHE A 7 -2.05 0.13 -16.87
CA PHE A 7 -2.70 0.83 -15.77
C PHE A 7 -3.63 1.97 -16.24
N ILE A 8 -3.21 2.76 -17.24
CA ILE A 8 -4.07 3.79 -17.84
C ILE A 8 -5.30 3.16 -18.48
N PHE A 9 -5.12 2.10 -19.26
CA PHE A 9 -6.22 1.34 -19.85
C PHE A 9 -7.18 0.83 -18.78
N LEU A 10 -6.64 0.26 -17.70
CA LEU A 10 -7.42 -0.28 -16.59
C LEU A 10 -8.25 0.81 -15.88
N LYS A 11 -7.66 2.00 -15.68
CA LYS A 11 -8.36 3.18 -15.15
C LYS A 11 -9.52 3.60 -16.06
N GLN A 12 -9.25 3.77 -17.36
CA GLN A 12 -10.27 4.12 -18.35
C GLN A 12 -11.39 3.07 -18.37
N TRP A 13 -11.02 1.79 -18.38
CA TRP A 13 -11.97 0.69 -18.34
C TRP A 13 -12.90 0.77 -17.12
N ASN A 14 -12.36 1.04 -15.92
CA ASN A 14 -13.17 1.11 -14.70
C ASN A 14 -14.22 2.24 -14.76
N THR A 15 -13.93 3.34 -15.46
CA THR A 15 -14.87 4.44 -15.64
C THR A 15 -16.01 4.13 -16.60
N LEU A 16 -15.77 3.31 -17.63
CA LEU A 16 -16.70 3.07 -18.72
C LEU A 16 -17.57 1.83 -18.51
N HIS A 17 -17.11 0.88 -17.71
CA HIS A 17 -17.74 -0.44 -17.62
C HIS A 17 -18.25 -0.75 -16.20
N LYS A 18 -19.37 -1.48 -16.13
CA LYS A 18 -20.01 -1.87 -14.86
C LYS A 18 -19.64 -3.26 -14.37
N GLN A 19 -19.32 -4.18 -15.28
CA GLN A 19 -19.07 -5.60 -14.98
C GLN A 19 -17.58 -5.90 -14.99
N VAL A 20 -17.06 -6.60 -13.97
CA VAL A 20 -15.65 -6.97 -13.90
C VAL A 20 -15.34 -8.10 -14.90
N PRO A 21 -14.34 -7.96 -15.80
CA PRO A 21 -13.96 -9.00 -16.74
C PRO A 21 -13.32 -10.19 -16.01
N LYS A 22 -13.62 -11.41 -16.45
CA LYS A 22 -13.04 -12.64 -15.85
C LYS A 22 -11.50 -12.63 -15.86
N VAL A 23 -10.87 -11.99 -16.84
CA VAL A 23 -9.41 -11.90 -16.95
C VAL A 23 -8.76 -11.14 -15.79
N PHE A 24 -9.49 -10.22 -15.11
CA PHE A 24 -8.94 -9.49 -13.96
C PHE A 24 -8.62 -10.43 -12.79
N TYR A 25 -9.42 -11.47 -12.60
CA TYR A 25 -9.17 -12.47 -11.57
C TYR A 25 -7.91 -13.28 -11.87
N SER A 26 -7.64 -13.57 -13.15
CA SER A 26 -6.41 -14.24 -13.56
C SER A 26 -5.17 -13.37 -13.30
N TYR A 27 -5.26 -12.06 -13.55
CA TYR A 27 -4.16 -11.11 -13.30
C TYR A 27 -3.74 -11.02 -11.84
N LEU A 28 -4.63 -11.29 -10.89
CA LEU A 28 -4.29 -11.34 -9.46
C LEU A 28 -3.35 -12.50 -9.11
N LEU A 29 -3.22 -13.50 -9.98
CA LEU A 29 -2.36 -14.67 -9.77
C LEU A 29 -1.06 -14.61 -10.58
N LEU A 30 -0.95 -13.71 -11.56
CA LEU A 30 0.22 -13.60 -12.42
C LEU A 30 1.35 -12.81 -11.75
N ASP A 31 2.58 -13.02 -12.23
CA ASP A 31 3.71 -12.18 -11.89
C ASP A 31 3.67 -10.87 -12.71
N ILE A 32 2.83 -9.95 -12.25
CA ILE A 32 2.69 -8.60 -12.81
C ILE A 32 2.89 -7.57 -11.71
N HIS A 33 3.10 -6.32 -12.13
CA HIS A 33 3.32 -5.19 -11.24
C HIS A 33 2.27 -5.11 -10.11
N GLU A 34 2.74 -5.05 -8.86
CA GLU A 34 1.90 -5.18 -7.65
C GLU A 34 0.82 -4.10 -7.53
N GLY A 35 1.11 -2.88 -7.96
CA GLY A 35 0.12 -1.80 -7.98
C GLY A 35 -1.00 -1.99 -9.02
N ILE A 36 -0.81 -2.80 -10.07
CA ILE A 36 -1.91 -3.20 -10.97
C ILE A 36 -2.83 -4.17 -10.23
N LYS A 37 -2.28 -5.17 -9.52
CA LYS A 37 -3.07 -6.08 -8.70
C LYS A 37 -3.85 -5.33 -7.62
N ALA A 38 -3.20 -4.35 -6.97
CA ALA A 38 -3.85 -3.49 -5.98
C ALA A 38 -5.03 -2.71 -6.58
N TYR A 39 -4.87 -2.17 -7.79
CA TYR A 39 -5.96 -1.47 -8.46
C TYR A 39 -7.09 -2.40 -8.88
N ILE A 40 -6.79 -3.58 -9.40
CA ILE A 40 -7.80 -4.61 -9.69
C ILE A 40 -8.56 -4.95 -8.41
N TRP A 41 -7.86 -5.17 -7.29
CA TRP A 41 -8.47 -5.45 -6.00
C TRP A 41 -9.42 -4.33 -5.56
N GLN A 42 -9.01 -3.08 -5.74
CA GLN A 42 -9.87 -1.92 -5.48
C GLN A 42 -11.14 -1.94 -6.34
N ILE A 43 -11.04 -2.25 -7.64
CA ILE A 43 -12.22 -2.41 -8.50
C ILE A 43 -13.15 -3.49 -7.92
N LEU A 44 -12.61 -4.66 -7.56
CA LEU A 44 -13.43 -5.76 -7.00
C LEU A 44 -14.14 -5.34 -5.70
N ARG A 45 -13.45 -4.61 -4.83
CA ARG A 45 -14.02 -4.03 -3.59
C ARG A 45 -15.16 -3.06 -3.91
N GLU A 46 -14.94 -2.12 -4.83
CA GLU A 46 -15.93 -1.11 -5.23
C GLU A 46 -17.18 -1.74 -5.86
N ARG A 47 -17.00 -2.84 -6.61
CA ARG A 47 -18.10 -3.66 -7.15
C ARG A 47 -18.72 -4.62 -6.13
N LYS A 48 -18.27 -4.58 -4.87
CA LYS A 48 -18.77 -5.37 -3.75
C LYS A 48 -18.73 -6.89 -4.04
N VAL A 49 -17.68 -7.37 -4.68
CA VAL A 49 -17.48 -8.80 -4.93
C VAL A 49 -17.41 -9.55 -3.59
N LYS A 50 -18.31 -10.51 -3.41
CA LYS A 50 -18.49 -11.27 -2.15
C LYS A 50 -17.78 -12.62 -2.13
N ASP A 51 -17.30 -13.08 -3.28
CA ASP A 51 -16.55 -14.32 -3.40
C ASP A 51 -15.15 -14.16 -2.81
N ASN A 52 -14.60 -15.26 -2.29
CA ASN A 52 -13.20 -15.31 -1.89
C ASN A 52 -12.32 -15.28 -3.15
N ILE A 53 -11.50 -14.25 -3.27
CA ILE A 53 -10.58 -14.07 -4.38
C ILE A 53 -9.16 -14.29 -3.87
N THR A 54 -8.41 -15.12 -4.58
CA THR A 54 -7.00 -15.35 -4.30
C THR A 54 -6.15 -14.37 -5.09
N VAL A 55 -5.17 -13.77 -4.42
CA VAL A 55 -4.17 -12.89 -5.01
C VAL A 55 -2.78 -13.28 -4.52
N SER A 56 -1.82 -13.31 -5.43
CA SER A 56 -0.40 -13.53 -5.13
C SER A 56 0.32 -12.18 -5.10
N LYS A 57 0.88 -11.78 -3.95
CA LYS A 57 1.62 -10.52 -3.77
C LYS A 57 2.85 -10.73 -2.91
N PHE A 58 3.98 -10.18 -3.33
CA PHE A 58 5.24 -10.21 -2.54
C PHE A 58 5.64 -11.61 -2.05
N GLY A 59 5.35 -12.65 -2.84
CA GLY A 59 5.64 -14.05 -2.49
C GLY A 59 4.60 -14.72 -1.59
N GLU A 60 3.55 -13.99 -1.18
CA GLU A 60 2.45 -14.52 -0.37
C GLU A 60 1.18 -14.69 -1.22
N SER A 61 0.42 -15.75 -0.94
CA SER A 61 -0.89 -15.99 -1.56
C SER A 61 -1.99 -15.82 -0.53
N ILE A 62 -2.92 -14.90 -0.78
CA ILE A 62 -3.97 -14.52 0.16
C ILE A 62 -5.31 -14.73 -0.49
N SER A 63 -6.22 -15.42 0.21
CA SER A 63 -7.62 -15.55 -0.18
C SER A 63 -8.49 -14.70 0.74
N LYS A 64 -9.15 -13.69 0.18
CA LYS A 64 -10.02 -12.77 0.95
C LYS A 64 -11.17 -12.30 0.08
N LYS A 65 -12.27 -11.85 0.70
CA LYS A 65 -13.35 -11.18 -0.01
C LYS A 65 -12.99 -9.72 -0.25
N PRO A 66 -12.95 -9.25 -1.51
CA PRO A 66 -12.65 -7.85 -1.79
C PRO A 66 -13.63 -6.89 -1.10
N SER A 67 -14.92 -7.25 -1.03
CA SER A 67 -15.95 -6.45 -0.35
C SER A 67 -15.73 -6.23 1.15
N GLU A 68 -14.97 -7.09 1.82
CA GLU A 68 -14.64 -6.97 3.25
C GLU A 68 -13.32 -6.21 3.48
N THR A 69 -12.63 -5.81 2.41
CA THR A 69 -11.38 -5.04 2.52
C THR A 69 -11.70 -3.59 2.82
N THR A 70 -11.19 -3.07 3.95
CA THR A 70 -11.38 -1.68 4.34
C THR A 70 -10.69 -0.72 3.37
N ILE A 71 -11.27 0.48 3.22
CA ILE A 71 -10.56 1.60 2.59
C ILE A 71 -9.36 1.97 3.46
N ILE A 72 -8.21 2.32 2.85
CA ILE A 72 -6.93 2.55 3.54
C ILE A 72 -7.10 3.46 4.76
N LYS A 73 -7.64 4.67 4.57
CA LYS A 73 -7.87 5.66 5.65
C LYS A 73 -8.86 5.21 6.72
N GLN A 74 -9.65 4.18 6.44
CA GLN A 74 -10.62 3.62 7.37
C GLN A 74 -10.07 2.38 8.10
N SER A 75 -8.99 1.79 7.59
CA SER A 75 -8.35 0.61 8.18
C SER A 75 -7.82 0.92 9.58
N ARG A 76 -7.80 -0.12 10.43
CA ARG A 76 -7.24 -0.01 11.77
C ARG A 76 -5.77 0.35 11.72
N THR A 77 -4.98 -0.32 10.88
CA THR A 77 -3.55 -0.02 10.69
C THR A 77 -3.29 1.46 10.41
N TYR A 78 -3.98 2.05 9.43
CA TYR A 78 -3.78 3.47 9.10
C TYR A 78 -4.11 4.38 10.28
N LYS A 79 -5.24 4.13 10.95
CA LYS A 79 -5.68 4.94 12.10
C LYS A 79 -4.71 4.85 13.27
N ASP A 80 -4.22 3.65 13.55
CA ASP A 80 -3.29 3.40 14.65
C ASP A 80 -1.92 4.04 14.36
N ILE A 81 -1.45 4.01 13.10
CA ILE A 81 -0.24 4.74 12.66
C ILE A 81 -0.47 6.25 12.76
N ALA A 82 -1.55 6.78 12.17
CA ALA A 82 -1.82 8.21 12.15
C ALA A 82 -1.91 8.81 13.55
N LYS A 83 -2.58 8.11 14.48
CA LYS A 83 -2.65 8.53 15.89
C LYS A 83 -1.28 8.62 16.56
N ARG A 84 -0.33 7.76 16.18
CA ARG A 84 1.03 7.76 16.73
C ARG A 84 1.91 8.85 16.12
N LEU A 85 1.59 9.30 14.91
CA LEU A 85 2.27 10.40 14.23
C LEU A 85 1.70 11.77 14.60
N GLU A 86 0.48 11.85 15.16
CA GLU A 86 -0.17 13.12 15.54
C GLU A 86 0.71 14.06 16.40
N PRO A 87 1.49 13.58 17.40
CA PRO A 87 2.39 14.46 18.14
C PRO A 87 3.47 15.10 17.26
N LEU A 88 3.99 14.37 16.26
CA LEU A 88 4.95 14.89 15.30
C LEU A 88 4.34 16.03 14.46
N GLY A 89 3.04 15.96 14.16
CA GLY A 89 2.32 16.99 13.43
C GLY A 89 2.30 18.35 14.12
N GLN A 90 2.41 18.37 15.46
CA GLN A 90 2.45 19.62 16.22
C GLN A 90 3.78 20.36 16.01
N ASP A 91 4.88 19.61 15.91
CA ASP A 91 6.23 20.16 15.76
C ASP A 91 6.63 20.34 14.29
N ASN A 92 6.26 19.38 13.43
CA ASN A 92 6.61 19.33 12.02
C ASN A 92 5.47 18.75 11.15
N PRO A 93 4.47 19.59 10.78
CA PRO A 93 3.33 19.17 9.96
C PRO A 93 3.73 18.59 8.59
N VAL A 94 4.85 19.03 8.03
CA VAL A 94 5.34 18.57 6.72
C VAL A 94 5.82 17.13 6.82
N MET A 95 6.56 16.81 7.88
CA MET A 95 7.07 15.46 8.13
C MET A 95 5.92 14.50 8.45
N GLU A 96 4.95 14.90 9.27
CA GLU A 96 3.75 14.08 9.52
C GLU A 96 3.05 13.73 8.20
N LYS A 97 2.79 14.74 7.36
CA LYS A 97 2.14 14.53 6.06
C LYS A 97 2.93 13.56 5.18
N PHE A 98 4.25 13.72 5.11
CA PHE A 98 5.13 12.82 4.35
C PHE A 98 5.05 11.37 4.86
N LEU A 99 5.09 11.15 6.17
CA LEU A 99 5.00 9.80 6.75
C LEU A 99 3.61 9.16 6.55
N LEU A 100 2.56 9.97 6.57
CA LEU A 100 1.21 9.52 6.23
C LEU A 100 1.11 9.14 4.75
N GLU A 101 1.72 9.89 3.84
CA GLU A 101 1.79 9.53 2.41
C GLU A 101 2.53 8.21 2.20
N LEU A 102 3.70 7.99 2.83
CA LEU A 102 4.40 6.71 2.81
C LEU A 102 3.52 5.56 3.33
N THR A 103 2.75 5.82 4.38
CA THR A 103 1.80 4.84 4.93
C THR A 103 0.71 4.50 3.92
N GLU A 104 0.17 5.49 3.21
CA GLU A 104 -0.85 5.26 2.17
C GLU A 104 -0.29 4.41 1.03
N HIS A 105 0.93 4.68 0.56
CA HIS A 105 1.57 3.93 -0.51
C HIS A 105 1.87 2.49 -0.10
N LEU A 106 2.39 2.28 1.12
CA LEU A 106 2.59 0.95 1.70
C LEU A 106 1.28 0.15 1.72
N LEU A 107 0.22 0.72 2.31
CA LEU A 107 -1.05 0.03 2.46
C LEU A 107 -1.75 -0.22 1.11
N TYR A 108 -1.59 0.70 0.16
CA TYR A 108 -2.07 0.50 -1.21
C TYR A 108 -1.35 -0.67 -1.88
N MET A 109 -0.02 -0.70 -1.83
CA MET A 109 0.76 -1.71 -2.54
C MET A 109 0.56 -3.11 -1.98
N TYR A 110 0.34 -3.24 -0.67
CA TYR A 110 0.24 -4.53 0.00
C TYR A 110 -1.20 -5.04 0.14
N VAL A 111 -2.24 -4.29 -0.24
CA VAL A 111 -3.63 -4.77 -0.19
C VAL A 111 -3.79 -6.11 -0.93
N PRO A 112 -4.43 -7.15 -0.35
CA PRO A 112 -5.22 -7.17 0.89
C PRO A 112 -4.49 -7.65 2.15
N LEU A 113 -3.15 -7.65 2.16
CA LEU A 113 -2.36 -7.99 3.36
C LEU A 113 -2.71 -7.07 4.53
N ASP A 114 -2.62 -7.64 5.73
CA ASP A 114 -2.93 -6.98 6.98
C ASP A 114 -1.66 -6.76 7.80
N PHE A 115 -1.51 -5.57 8.37
CA PHE A 115 -0.40 -5.15 9.21
C PHE A 115 -0.84 -4.81 10.65
N ASN A 116 -2.05 -5.20 11.05
CA ASN A 116 -2.63 -4.88 12.37
C ASN A 116 -1.69 -5.20 13.56
N ASN A 117 -0.86 -6.24 13.46
CA ASN A 117 0.06 -6.65 14.54
C ASN A 117 1.46 -6.01 14.43
N GLU A 118 1.66 -5.15 13.44
CA GLU A 118 2.99 -4.66 13.02
C GLU A 118 3.09 -3.14 13.07
N VAL A 119 2.04 -2.45 13.55
CA VAL A 119 1.93 -0.99 13.65
C VAL A 119 3.14 -0.38 14.37
N GLU A 120 3.63 -0.99 15.45
CA GLU A 120 4.80 -0.48 16.18
C GLU A 120 6.05 -0.43 15.31
N SER A 121 6.40 -1.57 14.71
CA SER A 121 7.57 -1.68 13.86
C SER A 121 7.48 -0.76 12.63
N ILE A 122 6.27 -0.54 12.10
CA ILE A 122 6.04 0.37 10.98
C ILE A 122 6.21 1.83 11.43
N VAL A 123 5.70 2.22 12.60
CA VAL A 123 5.90 3.59 13.12
C VAL A 123 7.37 3.87 13.41
N GLU A 124 8.08 2.95 14.07
CA GLU A 124 9.53 3.06 14.27
C GLU A 124 10.27 3.22 12.92
N THR A 125 9.87 2.45 11.91
CA THR A 125 10.40 2.54 10.55
C THR A 125 10.15 3.89 9.90
N LEU A 126 8.92 4.40 9.99
CA LEU A 126 8.55 5.69 9.40
C LEU A 126 9.32 6.83 10.08
N MET A 127 9.43 6.81 11.41
CA MET A 127 10.21 7.80 12.15
C MET A 127 11.68 7.78 11.73
N PHE A 128 12.27 6.59 11.63
CA PHE A 128 13.64 6.42 11.16
C PHE A 128 13.85 6.98 9.75
N ILE A 129 12.97 6.63 8.80
CA ILE A 129 13.01 7.15 7.42
C ILE A 129 12.88 8.68 7.43
N GLY A 130 11.96 9.21 8.21
CA GLY A 130 11.74 10.64 8.33
C GLY A 130 12.98 11.36 8.87
N GLN A 131 13.62 10.85 9.93
CA GLN A 131 14.84 11.43 10.49
C GLN A 131 16.00 11.38 9.49
N GLU A 132 16.23 10.23 8.85
CA GLU A 132 17.32 10.08 7.87
C GLU A 132 17.12 10.96 6.64
N LEU A 133 15.92 10.99 6.06
CA LEU A 133 15.66 11.72 4.80
C LEU A 133 15.37 13.20 5.01
N TYR A 134 14.69 13.57 6.09
CA TYR A 134 14.23 14.94 6.33
C TYR A 134 15.21 15.75 7.18
N LEU A 135 15.85 15.11 8.17
CA LEU A 135 16.79 15.79 9.09
C LEU A 135 18.26 15.50 8.75
N GLY A 136 18.54 14.47 7.95
CA GLY A 136 19.91 14.03 7.66
C GLY A 136 20.58 13.37 8.86
N GLU A 137 19.81 13.00 9.89
CA GLU A 137 20.30 12.37 11.11
C GLU A 137 20.40 10.86 10.90
N LYS A 138 21.60 10.30 11.09
CA LYS A 138 21.80 8.84 11.07
C LYS A 138 21.57 8.27 12.46
N GLU A 139 20.35 7.84 12.72
CA GLU A 139 20.01 7.08 13.92
C GLU A 139 20.58 5.64 13.85
N PRO A 140 20.97 5.04 14.98
CA PRO A 140 21.38 3.64 14.99
C PRO A 140 20.18 2.75 14.67
N MET A 141 20.29 1.98 13.59
CA MET A 141 19.23 1.10 13.08
C MET A 141 18.75 0.09 14.13
N HIS A 142 17.53 0.25 14.64
CA HIS A 142 16.98 -0.58 15.70
C HIS A 142 16.34 -1.87 15.16
N ASN A 143 16.79 -3.04 15.66
CA ASN A 143 16.16 -4.36 15.50
C ASN A 143 15.93 -4.90 14.05
N GLY A 144 15.69 -6.22 13.91
CA GLY A 144 15.50 -6.86 12.60
C GLY A 144 14.18 -6.55 11.91
N LYS A 145 13.14 -6.18 12.67
CA LYS A 145 11.81 -5.87 12.13
C LYS A 145 11.78 -4.51 11.42
N VAL A 146 12.42 -3.49 11.99
CA VAL A 146 12.53 -2.18 11.33
C VAL A 146 13.26 -2.33 10.00
N LYS A 147 14.36 -3.11 9.92
CA LYS A 147 15.05 -3.35 8.64
C LYS A 147 14.14 -3.98 7.58
N LYS A 148 13.26 -4.90 7.99
CA LYS A 148 12.27 -5.52 7.10
C LYS A 148 11.31 -4.46 6.57
N TYR A 149 10.74 -3.63 7.45
CA TYR A 149 9.77 -2.63 7.03
C TYR A 149 10.38 -1.48 6.25
N ILE A 150 11.63 -1.08 6.51
CA ILE A 150 12.35 -0.13 5.65
C ILE A 150 12.33 -0.63 4.21
N LYS A 151 12.70 -1.90 3.98
CA LYS A 151 12.66 -2.51 2.65
C LYS A 151 11.26 -2.50 2.05
N GLN A 152 10.24 -2.82 2.84
CA GLN A 152 8.86 -2.86 2.36
C GLN A 152 8.30 -1.47 2.01
N VAL A 153 8.59 -0.46 2.83
CA VAL A 153 8.17 0.93 2.58
C VAL A 153 8.88 1.48 1.34
N MET A 154 10.20 1.31 1.24
CA MET A 154 10.96 1.77 0.08
C MET A 154 10.54 1.07 -1.21
N GLU A 155 10.26 -0.24 -1.15
CA GLU A 155 9.77 -0.99 -2.30
C GLU A 155 8.35 -0.56 -2.71
N ALA A 156 7.47 -0.33 -1.73
CA ALA A 156 6.13 0.20 -2.00
C ALA A 156 6.20 1.58 -2.66
N GLU A 157 7.07 2.46 -2.17
CA GLU A 157 7.28 3.80 -2.73
C GLU A 157 7.78 3.72 -4.17
N ARG A 158 8.80 2.89 -4.43
CA ARG A 158 9.35 2.67 -5.78
C ARG A 158 8.26 2.21 -6.75
N LEU A 159 7.51 1.16 -6.38
CA LEU A 159 6.43 0.62 -7.20
C LEU A 159 5.28 1.62 -7.39
N TYR A 160 5.02 2.47 -6.40
CA TYR A 160 4.03 3.53 -6.50
C TYR A 160 4.47 4.58 -7.51
N ALA A 161 5.69 5.09 -7.38
CA ALA A 161 6.26 6.08 -8.29
C ALA A 161 6.27 5.58 -9.75
N GLU A 162 6.58 4.31 -9.99
CA GLU A 162 6.58 3.70 -11.33
C GLU A 162 5.22 3.71 -12.03
N LEU A 163 4.12 3.65 -11.26
CA LEU A 163 2.76 3.69 -11.82
C LEU A 163 2.19 5.10 -11.91
N PHE A 164 2.51 5.94 -10.92
CA PHE A 164 1.79 7.19 -10.69
C PHE A 164 2.60 8.46 -10.95
N LEU A 165 3.94 8.43 -10.89
CA LEU A 165 4.75 9.65 -10.82
C LEU A 165 5.69 9.95 -12.00
N HIS A 166 5.74 9.12 -13.06
CA HIS A 166 6.55 9.40 -14.25
C HIS A 166 5.86 8.99 -15.54
#